data_AF-A0A964Z6H0-F1
#
_entry.id   AF-A0A964Z6H0-F1
#
_cell.length_a   1.000
_cell.length_b   1.000
_cell.length_c   1.000
_cell.angle_alpha   90.00
_cell.angle_beta   90.00
_cell.angle_gamma   90.00
#
_symmetry.space_group_name_H-M   'P 1'
#
loop_
_entity.id
_entity.type
_entity.pdbx_description
1 polymer ?
#
loop_
_entity_poly.entity_id
_entity_poly.type
_entity_poly.pdbx_seq_one_letter_code
_entity_poly.pdbx_strand_id
1 'polypeptide(L)'
;ASGRPIEICRDTEATTLGAAFLAGVATGVWGSLAEATSLVAPLRVVEPRSSAPDPREPNTSQLSSRAQWHEAVRRARGWIPELSALDF
;
A
#
# COMPACT_ATOMS: atom_id res chain seq x y z
N ALA A 1 -8.35 7.72 -0.96
CA ALA A 1 -8.18 6.57 -0.05
C ALA A 1 -8.79 5.32 -0.68
N SER A 2 -8.40 4.12 -0.26
CA SER A 2 -8.90 2.83 -0.79
C SER A 2 -10.32 2.49 -0.33
N GLY A 3 -10.81 3.10 0.75
CA GLY A 3 -12.12 2.79 1.34
C GLY A 3 -12.21 1.40 1.97
N ARG A 4 -11.07 0.73 2.18
CA ARG A 4 -10.99 -0.63 2.73
C ARG A 4 -10.06 -0.65 3.95
N PRO A 5 -10.27 -1.55 4.92
CA PRO A 5 -9.36 -1.73 6.04
C PRO A 5 -7.94 -2.00 5.52
N ILE A 6 -6.94 -1.42 6.19
CA ILE A 6 -5.53 -1.61 5.87
C ILE A 6 -4.85 -2.34 7.02
N GLU A 7 -4.40 -3.56 6.75
CA GLU A 7 -3.55 -4.32 7.66
C GLU A 7 -2.11 -3.83 7.56
N ILE A 8 -1.56 -3.41 8.69
CA ILE A 8 -0.15 -3.00 8.78
C ILE A 8 0.66 -4.23 9.14
N CYS A 9 1.61 -4.60 8.27
CA CYS A 9 2.56 -5.67 8.55
C CYS A 9 3.35 -5.33 9.81
N ARG A 10 3.58 -6.35 10.66
CA ARG A 10 4.34 -6.19 11.91
C ARG A 10 5.82 -5.99 11.67
N ASP A 11 6.35 -6.68 10.68
CA ASP A 11 7.77 -6.71 10.38
C ASP A 11 8.05 -5.83 9.16
N THR A 12 8.96 -4.87 9.32
CA THR A 12 9.30 -3.95 8.23
C THR A 12 10.09 -4.64 7.12
N GLU A 13 10.80 -5.71 7.43
CA GLU A 13 11.57 -6.54 6.51
C GLU A 13 10.75 -7.70 5.92
N ALA A 14 9.46 -7.48 5.64
CA ALA A 14 8.55 -8.49 5.10
C ALA A 14 9.09 -9.18 3.84
N THR A 15 9.82 -8.46 2.98
CA THR A 15 10.50 -9.03 1.81
C THR A 15 11.56 -10.07 2.20
N THR A 16 12.39 -9.76 3.21
CA THR A 16 13.42 -10.68 3.72
C THR A 16 12.80 -11.89 4.38
N LEU A 17 11.75 -11.70 5.19
CA LEU A 17 11.01 -12.79 5.81
C LEU A 17 10.38 -13.71 4.77
N GLY A 18 9.78 -13.15 3.71
CA GLY A 18 9.25 -13.95 2.61
C GLY A 18 10.31 -14.84 1.95
N ALA A 19 11.51 -14.31 1.70
CA ALA A 19 12.63 -15.09 1.18
C ALA A 19 13.08 -16.18 2.17
N ALA A 20 13.13 -15.86 3.47
CA ALA A 20 13.51 -16.82 4.51
C ALA A 20 12.47 -17.96 4.65
N PHE A 21 11.18 -17.67 4.57
CA PHE A 21 10.13 -18.69 4.59
C PHE A 21 10.23 -19.61 3.38
N LEU A 22 10.42 -19.05 2.18
CA LEU A 22 10.59 -19.84 0.95
C LEU A 22 11.82 -20.75 1.03
N ALA A 23 12.97 -20.21 1.45
CA ALA A 23 14.19 -20.98 1.62
C ALA A 23 14.01 -22.06 2.69
N GLY A 24 13.45 -21.72 3.84
CA GLY A 24 13.23 -22.65 4.94
C GLY A 24 12.31 -23.81 4.58
N VAL A 25 11.26 -23.57 3.79
CA VAL A 25 10.42 -24.67 3.27
C VAL A 25 11.20 -25.54 2.28
N ALA A 26 11.95 -24.92 1.36
CA ALA A 26 12.75 -25.67 0.38
C ALA A 26 13.85 -26.52 1.03
N THR A 27 14.37 -26.09 2.19
CA THR A 27 15.41 -26.82 2.95
C THR A 27 14.84 -27.70 4.07
N GLY A 28 13.51 -27.78 4.22
CA GLY A 28 12.86 -28.64 5.22
C GLY A 28 12.90 -28.12 6.67
N VAL A 29 13.18 -26.83 6.90
CA VAL A 29 13.01 -26.17 8.21
C VAL A 29 11.54 -26.14 8.60
N TRP A 30 10.66 -25.92 7.62
CA TRP A 30 9.21 -26.07 7.75
C TRP A 30 8.71 -27.05 6.69
N GLY A 31 7.65 -27.79 7.00
CA GLY A 31 7.04 -28.75 6.08
C GLY A 31 6.16 -28.12 5.00
N SER A 32 5.74 -26.87 5.18
CA SER A 32 4.97 -26.13 4.16
C SER A 32 5.02 -24.61 4.35
N LEU A 33 4.64 -23.86 3.32
CA LEU A 33 4.46 -22.41 3.44
C LEU A 33 3.37 -22.04 4.44
N ALA A 34 2.27 -22.81 4.50
CA ALA A 34 1.20 -22.57 5.46
C ALA A 34 1.70 -22.67 6.91
N GLU A 35 2.58 -23.64 7.19
CA GLU A 35 3.26 -23.75 8.48
C GLU A 35 4.21 -22.57 8.73
N ALA A 36 5.08 -22.26 7.77
CA ALA A 36 6.07 -21.19 7.89
C ALA A 36 5.43 -19.81 8.14
N THR A 37 4.25 -19.55 7.56
CA THR A 37 3.54 -18.27 7.71
C THR A 37 2.43 -18.29 8.76
N SER A 38 2.26 -19.37 9.52
CA SER A 38 1.13 -19.57 10.44
C SER A 38 1.01 -18.51 11.54
N LEU A 39 2.13 -17.89 11.92
CA LEU A 39 2.20 -16.85 12.95
C LEU A 39 2.21 -15.43 12.36
N VAL A 40 2.16 -15.29 11.04
CA VAL A 40 2.12 -13.97 10.40
C VAL A 40 0.76 -13.33 10.71
N ALA A 41 0.80 -12.31 11.56
CA ALA A 41 -0.37 -11.55 11.96
C ALA A 41 -0.08 -10.06 11.84
N PRO A 42 -1.07 -9.24 11.43
CA PRO A 42 -0.89 -7.81 11.35
C PRO A 42 -0.52 -7.21 12.71
N LEU A 43 0.24 -6.12 12.71
CA LEU A 43 0.50 -5.33 13.92
C LEU A 43 -0.75 -4.60 14.38
N ARG A 44 -1.50 -4.04 13.42
CA ARG A 44 -2.79 -3.41 13.64
C ARG A 44 -3.55 -3.27 12.33
N VAL A 45 -4.87 -3.10 12.43
CA VAL A 45 -5.76 -2.77 11.31
C VAL A 45 -6.13 -1.30 11.42
N VAL A 46 -6.01 -0.57 10.31
CA VAL A 46 -6.49 0.80 10.17
C VAL A 46 -7.81 0.77 9.41
N GLU A 47 -8.90 1.06 10.11
CA GLU A 47 -10.22 1.14 9.51
C GLU A 47 -10.38 2.41 8.64
N PRO A 48 -11.19 2.35 7.57
CA PRO A 48 -11.57 3.55 6.84
C PRO A 48 -12.24 4.52 7.80
N ARG A 49 -11.68 5.74 7.92
CA ARG A 49 -12.42 6.84 8.55
C ARG A 49 -13.62 7.14 7.66
N SER A 50 -14.81 7.11 8.25
CA SER A 50 -16.06 7.53 7.61
C SER A 50 -15.86 8.92 6.98
N SER A 51 -16.61 9.22 5.92
CA SER A 51 -16.53 10.44 5.10
C SER A 51 -16.80 11.75 5.85
N ALA A 52 -16.76 11.74 7.19
CA ALA A 52 -16.79 12.94 8.00
C ALA A 52 -15.64 13.86 7.56
N PRO A 53 -15.94 15.15 7.33
CA PRO A 53 -14.92 16.14 7.02
C PRO A 53 -13.84 16.13 8.10
N ASP A 54 -12.57 16.24 7.70
CA ASP A 54 -11.50 16.47 8.68
C ASP A 54 -11.80 17.80 9.40
N PRO A 55 -11.78 17.86 10.74
CA PRO A 55 -11.99 19.11 11.47
C PRO A 55 -11.04 20.24 11.07
N ARG A 56 -9.86 19.92 10.52
CA ARG A 56 -8.90 20.90 10.00
C ARG A 56 -9.23 21.38 8.58
N GLU A 57 -10.04 20.62 7.85
CA GLU A 57 -10.39 20.85 6.44
C GLU A 57 -11.90 20.55 6.23
N PRO A 58 -12.79 21.33 6.85
CA PRO A 58 -14.23 21.01 6.96
C PRO A 58 -14.95 21.01 5.61
N ASN A 59 -14.36 21.59 4.56
CA ASN A 59 -14.92 21.68 3.22
C ASN A 59 -14.37 20.62 2.26
N THR A 60 -13.52 19.70 2.74
CA THR A 60 -12.82 18.75 1.88
C THR A 60 -13.33 17.32 2.12
N SER A 61 -14.00 16.76 1.11
CA SER A 61 -14.40 15.35 1.07
C SER A 61 -13.27 14.46 0.52
N GLN A 62 -13.26 13.17 0.86
CA GLN A 62 -12.27 12.24 0.30
C GLN A 62 -12.32 12.15 -1.24
N LEU A 63 -13.51 12.32 -1.83
CA LEU A 63 -13.71 12.35 -3.28
C LEU A 63 -13.10 13.62 -3.89
N SER A 64 -13.30 14.77 -3.26
CA SER A 64 -12.71 16.04 -3.73
C SER A 64 -11.18 16.02 -3.62
N SER A 65 -10.60 15.42 -2.57
CA SER A 65 -9.14 15.24 -2.48
C SER A 65 -8.58 14.37 -3.61
N ARG A 66 -9.27 13.27 -3.97
CA ARG A 66 -8.81 12.40 -5.06
C ARG A 66 -8.93 13.08 -6.43
N ALA A 67 -9.99 13.86 -6.65
CA ALA A 67 -10.14 14.67 -7.87
C ALA A 67 -9.05 15.75 -7.99
N GLN A 68 -8.76 16.47 -6.89
CA GLN A 68 -7.67 17.45 -6.83
C GLN A 68 -6.31 16.80 -7.09
N TRP A 69 -6.05 15.63 -6.50
CA TRP A 69 -4.84 14.85 -6.78
C TRP A 69 -4.70 14.51 -8.26
N HIS A 70 -5.77 14.02 -8.91
CA HIS A 70 -5.72 13.71 -10.35
C HIS A 70 -5.41 14.95 -11.19
N GLU A 71 -5.97 16.11 -10.85
CA GLU A 71 -5.67 17.36 -11.53
C GLU A 71 -4.21 17.80 -11.31
N ALA A 72 -3.68 17.65 -10.11
CA ALA A 72 -2.26 17.91 -9.83
C ALA A 72 -1.34 16.98 -10.64
N VAL A 73 -1.66 15.67 -10.67
CA VAL A 73 -0.94 14.69 -11.50
C VAL A 73 -1.02 15.08 -12.98
N ARG A 74 -2.19 15.50 -13.48
CA ARG A 74 -2.36 15.95 -14.87
C ARG A 74 -1.44 17.12 -15.20
N ARG A 75 -1.32 18.11 -14.31
CA ARG A 75 -0.44 19.28 -14.49
C ARG A 75 1.05 18.95 -14.41
N ALA A 76 1.41 17.91 -13.67
CA ALA A 76 2.81 17.46 -13.54
C ALA A 76 3.30 16.63 -14.74
N ARG A 77 2.42 16.24 -15.67
CA ARG A 77 2.81 15.52 -16.89
C ARG A 77 3.51 16.44 -17.88
N GLY A 78 4.30 15.86 -18.78
CA GLY A 78 4.93 16.60 -19.88
C GLY A 78 6.02 17.58 -19.42
N TRP A 79 6.60 17.37 -18.23
CA TRP A 79 7.60 18.27 -17.66
C TRP A 79 8.85 18.40 -18.55
N ILE A 80 9.28 17.30 -19.17
CA ILE A 80 10.36 17.29 -20.15
C ILE A 80 9.78 16.79 -21.47
N PRO A 81 9.44 17.70 -22.42
CA PRO A 81 8.73 17.35 -23.64
C PRO A 81 9.40 16.24 -24.45
N GLU A 82 10.71 16.30 -24.60
CA GLU A 82 11.50 15.37 -25.42
C GLU A 82 11.53 13.96 -24.85
N LEU A 83 11.47 13.83 -23.51
CA LEU A 83 11.41 12.53 -22.81
C LEU A 83 9.98 12.04 -22.61
N SER A 84 9.00 12.95 -22.61
CA SER A 84 7.58 12.63 -22.38
C SER A 84 6.84 12.24 -23.65
N ALA A 85 7.43 12.47 -24.83
CA ALA A 85 6.90 12.09 -26.13
C ALA A 85 7.31 10.67 -26.57
N LEU A 86 8.09 9.96 -25.75
CA LEU A 86 8.52 8.59 -26.02
C LEU A 86 7.44 7.62 -25.53
N ASP A 87 6.87 6.85 -26.46
CA ASP A 87 6.04 5.69 -26.16
C ASP A 87 6.96 4.46 -25.97
N PHE A 88 6.80 3.74 -24.86
CA PHE A 88 7.53 2.50 -24.52
C PHE A 88 6.59 1.30 -24.54
#